data_AF-A0A371IKX2-F1
#
_entry.id   AF-A0A371IKX2-F1
#
_cell.length_a   1.000
_cell.length_b   1.000
_cell.length_c   1.000
_cell.angle_alpha   90.00
_cell.angle_beta   90.00
_cell.angle_gamma   90.00
#
_symmetry.space_group_name_H-M   'P 1'
#
loop_
_entity.id
_entity.type
_entity.pdbx_description
1 polymer ?
#
loop_
_entity_poly.entity_id
_entity_poly.type
_entity_poly.pdbx_seq_one_letter_code
_entity_poly.pdbx_strand_id
1 'polypeptide(L)' 'MKKFEDKAEKGQIVTVQEIKEKYIELVGHEIGSGQIHKLLKRNGYRKVMPRSKHPNKASEETIETTKKLKKQ' A
#
# COMPACT_ATOMS: atom_id res chain seq x y z
N MET A 1 12.21 -11.40 5.80
CA MET A 1 11.49 -10.79 4.66
C MET A 1 10.11 -11.42 4.47
N LYS A 2 9.95 -12.75 4.51
CA LYS A 2 8.64 -13.46 4.44
C LYS A 2 7.49 -12.81 5.22
N LYS A 3 7.72 -12.37 6.46
CA LYS A 3 6.68 -11.66 7.26
C LYS A 3 6.07 -10.44 6.57
N PHE A 4 6.84 -9.72 5.75
CA PHE A 4 6.33 -8.57 4.99
C PHE A 4 5.62 -9.00 3.71
N GLU A 5 6.04 -10.11 3.10
CA GLU A 5 5.34 -10.74 1.98
C GLU A 5 3.94 -11.23 2.43
N ASP A 6 3.86 -11.97 3.54
CA ASP A 6 2.59 -12.46 4.10
C ASP A 6 1.62 -11.31 4.44
N LYS A 7 2.16 -10.19 4.94
CA LYS A 7 1.37 -8.98 5.23
C LYS A 7 0.90 -8.30 3.95
N ALA A 8 1.75 -8.22 2.93
CA ALA A 8 1.40 -7.65 1.64
C ALA A 8 0.33 -8.49 0.93
N GLU A 9 0.42 -9.82 0.99
CA GLU A 9 -0.61 -10.73 0.48
C GLU A 9 -1.95 -10.55 1.20
N LYS A 10 -1.92 -10.30 2.52
CA LYS A 10 -3.12 -9.97 3.32
C LYS A 10 -3.64 -8.54 3.09
N GLY A 11 -3.05 -7.78 2.17
CA GLY A 11 -3.44 -6.39 1.89
C GLY A 11 -3.12 -5.41 3.01
N GLN A 12 -2.29 -5.80 3.98
CA GLN A 12 -1.86 -4.90 5.04
C GLN A 12 -0.81 -3.92 4.50
N ILE A 13 -1.00 -2.64 4.81
CA ILE A 13 -0.06 -1.59 4.41
C ILE A 13 1.19 -1.75 5.28
N VAL A 14 2.30 -2.13 4.64
CA VAL A 14 3.64 -2.12 5.26
C VAL A 14 4.37 -0.88 4.76
N THR A 15 4.97 -0.13 5.68
CA THR A 15 5.72 1.08 5.34
C THR A 15 7.17 0.74 4.97
N VAL A 16 7.77 1.56 4.10
CA VAL A 16 9.19 1.40 3.72
C VAL A 16 10.11 1.53 4.94
N GLN A 17 9.71 2.33 5.92
CA GLN A 17 10.47 2.56 7.15
C GLN A 17 10.55 1.30 8.01
N GLU A 18 9.43 0.59 8.22
CA GLU A 18 9.41 -0.68 8.96
C GLU A 18 10.28 -1.76 8.29
N ILE A 19 10.26 -1.82 6.96
CA ILE A 19 11.12 -2.75 6.21
C ILE A 19 12.59 -2.35 6.35
N LYS A 20 12.89 -1.04 6.34
CA LYS A 20 14.24 -0.51 6.51
C LYS A 20 14.83 -0.89 7.87
N GLU A 21 14.09 -0.63 8.94
CA GLU A 21 14.51 -0.95 10.32
C GLU A 21 14.77 -2.45 10.46
N LYS A 22 13.84 -3.28 9.98
CA LYS A 22 14.01 -4.73 10.07
C LYS A 22 15.16 -5.25 9.21
N TYR A 23 15.46 -4.59 8.09
CA TYR A 23 16.60 -4.92 7.26
C TYR A 23 17.93 -4.54 7.91
N ILE A 24 18.00 -3.38 8.57
CA ILE A 24 19.19 -2.95 9.33
C ILE A 24 19.50 -3.96 10.45
N GLU A 25 18.48 -4.39 11.21
CA GLU A 25 18.64 -5.44 12.24
C GLU A 25 19.20 -6.74 11.67
N LEU A 26 18.77 -7.14 10.47
CA LEU A 26 19.20 -8.39 9.83
C LEU A 26 20.63 -8.33 9.29
N VAL A 27 21.06 -7.18 8.76
CA VAL A 27 22.41 -7.04 8.19
C VAL A 27 23.44 -6.59 9.24
N GLY A 28 23.00 -6.06 10.38
CA GLY A 28 23.87 -5.70 11.50
C GLY A 28 24.67 -4.41 11.30
N HIS A 29 24.27 -3.59 10.32
CA HIS A 29 24.89 -2.29 10.03
C HIS A 29 23.87 -1.32 9.45
N GLU A 30 24.15 -0.02 9.57
CA GLU A 30 23.35 1.01 8.93
C GLU A 30 23.46 0.93 7.40
N ILE A 31 22.40 1.36 6.73
CA ILE A 31 22.33 1.36 5.27
C ILE A 31 22.15 2.79 4.77
N GLY A 32 22.68 3.07 3.58
CA GLY A 32 22.47 4.36 2.93
C GLY A 32 20.99 4.64 2.63
N SER A 33 20.60 5.91 2.62
CA SER A 33 19.20 6.36 2.45
C SER A 33 18.50 5.75 1.22
N GLY A 34 19.22 5.59 0.10
CA GLY A 34 18.69 5.01 -1.14
C GLY A 34 18.74 3.49 -1.24
N GLN A 35 19.45 2.80 -0.33
CA GLN A 35 19.72 1.37 -0.45
C GLN A 35 18.45 0.53 -0.30
N ILE A 36 17.55 0.93 0.61
CA ILE A 36 16.25 0.27 0.79
C ILE A 36 15.40 0.32 -0.49
N HIS A 37 15.38 1.47 -1.17
CA HIS A 37 14.61 1.63 -2.40
C HIS A 37 15.16 0.77 -3.55
N LYS A 38 16.48 0.62 -3.64
CA LYS A 38 17.13 -0.27 -4.63
C LYS A 38 16.80 -1.74 -4.35
N LEU A 39 16.84 -2.16 -3.08
CA LEU A 39 16.47 -3.51 -2.66
C LEU A 39 15.01 -3.80 -3.00
N LEU A 40 14.10 -2.90 -2.64
CA LEU A 40 12.67 -3.04 -2.90
C LEU A 40 12.38 -3.12 -4.41
N LYS A 41 13.03 -2.28 -5.22
CA LYS A 41 12.89 -2.32 -6.69
C LYS A 41 13.34 -3.66 -7.28
N ARG A 42 14.43 -4.24 -6.78
CA ARG A 42 14.92 -5.56 -7.22
C ARG A 42 13.94 -6.70 -6.91
N ASN A 43 13.22 -6.59 -5.79
CA ASN A 43 12.25 -7.59 -5.35
C ASN A 43 10.83 -7.33 -5.88
N GLY A 44 10.66 -6.46 -6.88
CA GLY A 44 9.36 -6.19 -7.50
C GLY A 44 8.37 -5.47 -6.57
N TYR A 45 8.84 -4.82 -5.51
CA TYR A 45 7.96 -4.12 -4.58
C TYR A 45 7.22 -2.98 -5.25
N ARG A 46 5.89 -2.94 -5.10
CA ARG A 46 5.02 -1.89 -5.63
C ARG A 46 4.36 -1.11 -4.48
N LYS A 47 4.49 0.21 -4.51
CA LYS A 47 3.76 1.09 -3.58
C LYS A 47 2.28 1.13 -3.98
N VAL A 48 1.46 0.32 -3.32
CA VAL A 48 0.00 0.35 -3.50
C VAL A 48 -0.58 1.42 -2.59
N MET A 49 -1.08 2.50 -3.17
CA MET A 49 -1.86 3.50 -2.45
C MET A 49 -3.34 3.17 -2.60
N PRO A 50 -4.13 3.13 -1.51
CA PRO A 50 -5.57 3.02 -1.60
C PRO A 50 -6.11 4.13 -2.49
N ARG A 51 -7.10 3.81 -3.33
CA ARG A 51 -7.76 4.83 -4.13
C ARG A 51 -8.43 5.82 -3.19
N SER A 52 -8.08 7.10 -3.30
CA SER A 52 -8.71 8.16 -2.53
C SER A 52 -10.23 8.16 -2.79
N LYS A 53 -11.02 8.23 -1.72
CA LYS A 53 -12.47 8.44 -1.78
C LYS A 53 -12.75 9.87 -1.30
N HIS A 54 -13.64 10.58 -1.99
CA HIS A 54 -14.11 11.89 -1.54
C HIS A 54 -14.78 11.73 -0.16
N PRO A 55 -14.51 12.59 0.85
CA PRO A 55 -15.10 12.47 2.18
C PRO A 55 -16.64 12.44 2.14
N ASN A 56 -17.25 13.32 1.34
CA ASN A 56 -18.69 13.35 1.09
C ASN A 56 -19.17 12.43 -0.06
N LYS A 57 -18.49 11.31 -0.34
CA LYS A 57 -18.99 10.35 -1.35
C LYS A 57 -20.32 9.77 -0.86
N ALA A 58 -21.38 9.92 -1.66
CA ALA A 58 -22.68 9.28 -1.38
C ALA A 58 -22.54 7.76 -1.24
N SER A 59 -23.44 7.14 -0.46
CA SER A 59 -23.46 5.68 -0.30
C SER A 59 -23.68 5.00 -1.65
N GLU A 60 -23.15 3.78 -1.81
CA GLU A 60 -23.32 3.02 -3.06
C GLU A 60 -24.79 2.82 -3.41
N GLU A 61 -25.65 2.63 -2.41
CA GLU A 61 -27.13 2.54 -2.55
C GLU A 61 -27.75 3.82 -3.13
N THR A 62 -27.29 5.00 -2.70
CA THR A 62 -27.77 6.31 -3.20
C THR A 62 -27.29 6.55 -4.64
N ILE A 63 -26.09 6.09 -4.98
CA ILE A 63 -25.54 6.19 -6.34
C ILE A 63 -26.29 5.26 -7.30
N GLU A 64 -26.64 4.05 -6.86
CA GLU A 64 -27.37 3.08 -7.70
C GLU A 64 -28.82 3.52 -7.98
N THR A 65 -29.50 4.07 -6.99
CA THR A 65 -30.88 4.59 -7.13
C THR A 65 -30.93 5.82 -8.04
N THR A 66 -29.99 6.76 -7.91
CA THR A 66 -29.92 7.96 -8.77
C THR A 66 -29.54 7.65 -10.21
N LYS A 67 -28.67 6.66 -10.46
CA LYS A 67 -28.35 6.20 -11.82
C LYS A 67 -29.56 5.62 -12.56
N LYS A 68 -30.50 5.00 -11.85
CA LYS A 68 -31.73 4.43 -12.43
C LYS A 68 -32.79 5.48 -12.80
N LEU A 69 -32.62 6.76 -12.44
CA LEU A 69 -33.62 7.82 -12.63
C LEU A 69 -33.41 8.71 -13.88
N LYS A 70 -32.67 8.28 -14.91
CA LYS A 70 -32.50 9.07 -16.15
C LYS A 70 -33.21 8.49 -17.37
N LYS A 71 -34.47 8.91 -17.56
CA LYS A 71 -35.01 9.62 -18.75
C LYS A 71 -36.53 9.68 -18.66
N GLN A 72 -37.09 10.88 -18.57
CA GLN A 72 -38.39 11.20 -19.18
C GLN A 72 -38.11 11.77 -20.57
#